data_AF-A0A4Y8A9E4-F1
#
_entry.id   AF-A0A4Y8A9E4-F1
#
_cell.length_a   1.000
_cell.length_b   1.000
_cell.length_c   1.000
_cell.angle_alpha   90.00
_cell.angle_beta   90.00
_cell.angle_gamma   90.00
#
_symmetry.space_group_name_H-M   'P 1'
#
loop_
_entity.id
_entity.type
_entity.pdbx_description
1 polymer ?
#
loop_
_entity_poly.entity_id
_entity_poly.type
_entity_poly.pdbx_seq_one_letter_code
_entity_poly.pdbx_strand_id
1 'polypeptide(L)'
;MKDFDAIAGVVRFNWVLFILNLILIVHFFSSWYLSYKKTGWKIDYWNFTMFLVYFVPFLLMYPFAGSLLNVIAVGDNIDAIQGYISQAYLISFAGYVSVFIGKFLFDRYLLSNVINYCFIFPFELSITRLYISIVKSKICCIITFLLFCLALFFVLLLALKSGQILNPRGYFQSDTSVRPIYNFMLVLSAVIAQIFIARIFVYNQLSDKVIFGVYLLLSMFIGSRGAIVYPIIQLYTYYLFLKKQGKVNLTKLIFLGLFMLFFVIYLGSVRDGDTSVMNTLAKMSMMTFYGNSFSDLRDFSWVLSAWDGIYLNGKTYLSAFISFVPSAISSFRTQWGIGKVTAVLAGFDPLEHPGLRPGMFGESFLNFGIAGVMFIGTILGYSYRYIDYKIKKAANNKDFIIAFSAPMSCIFISNLPITPGFFNLYFMLLIFLLLFFIKALLYIFIKKDVSIKA
;
A
#
# COMPACT_ATOMS: atom_id res chain seq x y z
N MET A 1 -26.10 1.46 21.77
CA MET A 1 -25.98 -0.01 21.77
C MET A 1 -24.92 -0.38 22.80
N LYS A 2 -25.15 -1.35 23.69
CA LYS A 2 -24.23 -1.66 24.80
C LYS A 2 -23.04 -2.49 24.30
N ASP A 3 -21.83 -2.07 24.60
CA ASP A 3 -20.61 -2.83 24.30
C ASP A 3 -20.40 -3.93 25.36
N PHE A 4 -19.72 -4.99 24.97
CA PHE A 4 -19.32 -6.09 25.84
C PHE A 4 -17.81 -6.18 25.92
N ASP A 5 -17.29 -6.21 27.14
CA ASP A 5 -15.88 -6.46 27.44
C ASP A 5 -15.67 -7.95 27.74
N ALA A 6 -14.77 -8.61 27.01
CA ALA A 6 -14.40 -9.99 27.27
C ALA A 6 -12.92 -10.12 27.62
N ILE A 7 -12.58 -11.16 28.39
CA ILE A 7 -11.20 -11.52 28.77
C ILE A 7 -10.49 -10.30 29.40
N ALA A 8 -11.05 -9.74 30.47
CA ALA A 8 -10.48 -8.59 31.19
C ALA A 8 -10.14 -7.37 30.28
N GLY A 9 -10.95 -7.12 29.24
CA GLY A 9 -10.79 -5.98 28.34
C GLY A 9 -9.82 -6.20 27.18
N VAL A 10 -9.29 -7.42 26.99
CA VAL A 10 -8.48 -7.81 25.82
C VAL A 10 -9.26 -7.63 24.53
N VAL A 11 -10.57 -7.86 24.55
CA VAL A 11 -11.46 -7.57 23.42
C VAL A 11 -12.70 -6.84 23.91
N ARG A 12 -13.17 -5.90 23.10
CA ARG A 12 -14.43 -5.18 23.32
C ARG A 12 -15.16 -5.00 22.01
N PHE A 13 -16.43 -5.34 22.00
CA PHE A 13 -17.24 -5.28 20.79
C PHE A 13 -18.73 -5.14 21.10
N ASN A 14 -19.49 -4.69 20.10
CA ASN A 14 -20.93 -4.78 20.14
C ASN A 14 -21.41 -6.15 19.65
N TRP A 15 -22.31 -6.83 20.38
CA TRP A 15 -22.75 -8.18 20.01
C TRP A 15 -23.40 -8.29 18.63
N VAL A 16 -24.21 -7.32 18.24
CA VAL A 16 -24.89 -7.33 16.92
C VAL A 16 -23.86 -7.19 15.81
N LEU A 17 -22.95 -6.22 15.95
CA LEU A 17 -21.87 -6.01 14.98
C LEU A 17 -20.85 -7.15 14.98
N PHE A 18 -20.63 -7.80 16.13
CA PHE A 18 -19.76 -8.97 16.22
C PHE A 18 -20.34 -10.17 15.48
N ILE A 19 -21.65 -10.43 15.62
CA ILE A 19 -22.34 -11.46 14.83
C ILE A 19 -22.26 -11.13 13.33
N LEU A 20 -22.50 -9.87 12.95
CA LEU A 20 -22.30 -9.42 11.56
C LEU A 20 -20.85 -9.68 11.10
N ASN A 21 -19.86 -9.37 11.93
CA ASN A 21 -18.45 -9.62 11.63
C ASN A 21 -18.16 -11.10 11.41
N LEU A 22 -18.71 -11.99 12.24
CA LEU A 22 -18.60 -13.44 12.06
C LEU A 22 -19.23 -13.89 10.73
N ILE A 23 -20.40 -13.36 10.37
CA ILE A 23 -21.02 -13.63 9.06
C ILE A 23 -20.09 -13.21 7.92
N LEU A 24 -19.42 -12.06 8.03
CA LEU A 24 -18.49 -11.57 7.00
C LEU A 24 -17.21 -12.40 6.93
N ILE A 25 -16.70 -12.88 8.06
CA ILE A 25 -15.58 -13.82 8.12
C ILE A 25 -15.96 -15.12 7.41
N VAL A 26 -17.14 -15.67 7.70
CA VAL A 26 -17.67 -16.87 7.03
C VAL A 26 -17.85 -16.62 5.54
N HIS A 27 -18.41 -15.46 5.15
CA HIS A 27 -18.54 -15.05 3.75
C HIS A 27 -17.18 -14.96 3.04
N PHE A 28 -16.17 -14.36 3.67
CA PHE A 28 -14.82 -14.26 3.11
C PHE A 28 -14.22 -15.64 2.81
N PHE A 29 -14.23 -16.55 3.79
CA PHE A 29 -13.71 -17.91 3.60
C PHE A 29 -14.54 -18.72 2.62
N SER A 30 -15.86 -18.54 2.59
CA SER A 30 -16.75 -19.21 1.63
C SER A 30 -16.47 -18.72 0.20
N SER A 31 -16.39 -17.40 -0.01
CA SER A 31 -16.03 -16.80 -1.30
C SER A 31 -14.66 -17.28 -1.78
N TRP A 32 -13.67 -17.35 -0.88
CA TRP A 32 -12.35 -17.89 -1.18
C TRP A 32 -12.41 -19.37 -1.57
N TYR A 33 -13.09 -20.21 -0.79
CA TYR A 33 -13.22 -21.64 -1.05
C TYR A 33 -13.91 -21.94 -2.37
N LEU A 34 -15.01 -21.23 -2.68
CA LEU A 34 -15.73 -21.34 -3.95
C LEU A 34 -14.86 -20.91 -5.13
N SER A 35 -14.10 -19.81 -4.98
CA SER A 35 -13.13 -19.36 -6.00
C SER A 35 -12.04 -20.42 -6.24
N TYR A 36 -11.50 -21.00 -5.16
CA TYR A 36 -10.51 -22.06 -5.23
C TYR A 36 -11.07 -23.30 -5.94
N LYS A 37 -12.28 -23.75 -5.60
CA LYS A 37 -12.92 -24.90 -6.27
C LYS A 37 -13.16 -24.66 -7.75
N LYS A 38 -13.56 -23.43 -8.13
CA LYS A 38 -13.82 -23.07 -9.52
C LYS A 38 -12.54 -22.93 -10.36
N THR A 39 -11.49 -22.35 -9.80
CA THR A 39 -10.28 -21.97 -10.56
C THR A 39 -9.10 -22.92 -10.35
N GLY A 40 -9.08 -23.67 -9.25
CA GLY A 40 -7.92 -24.44 -8.77
C GLY A 40 -6.85 -23.60 -8.07
N TRP A 41 -7.00 -22.27 -8.01
CA TRP A 41 -6.04 -21.35 -7.38
C TRP A 41 -6.35 -21.23 -5.90
N LYS A 42 -5.44 -21.68 -5.04
CA LYS A 42 -5.60 -21.50 -3.58
C LYS A 42 -5.33 -20.05 -3.17
N ILE A 43 -4.44 -19.36 -3.88
CA ILE A 43 -4.19 -17.94 -3.67
C ILE A 43 -4.17 -17.27 -5.03
N ASP A 44 -5.03 -16.29 -5.20
CA ASP A 44 -5.08 -15.41 -6.36
C ASP A 44 -4.97 -13.95 -5.91
N TYR A 45 -4.86 -13.05 -6.88
CA TYR A 45 -4.64 -11.63 -6.59
C TYR A 45 -5.83 -11.05 -5.84
N TRP A 46 -7.07 -11.42 -6.23
CA TRP A 46 -8.29 -10.97 -5.57
C TRP A 46 -8.30 -11.34 -4.09
N ASN A 47 -8.23 -12.63 -3.77
CA ASN A 47 -8.36 -13.09 -2.38
C ASN A 47 -7.16 -12.64 -1.53
N PHE A 48 -5.95 -12.59 -2.11
CA PHE A 48 -4.78 -12.08 -1.41
C PHE A 48 -4.92 -10.59 -1.05
N THR A 49 -5.39 -9.78 -2.00
CA THR A 49 -5.65 -8.35 -1.75
C THR A 49 -6.76 -8.18 -0.73
N MET A 50 -7.86 -8.93 -0.86
CA MET A 50 -8.96 -8.87 0.11
C MET A 50 -8.51 -9.29 1.52
N PHE A 51 -7.60 -10.27 1.61
CA PHE A 51 -7.04 -10.69 2.89
C PHE A 51 -6.23 -9.57 3.55
N LEU A 52 -5.29 -8.96 2.80
CA LEU A 52 -4.41 -7.93 3.35
C LEU A 52 -5.13 -6.61 3.66
N VAL A 53 -6.09 -6.22 2.82
CA VAL A 53 -6.72 -4.89 2.88
C VAL A 53 -7.96 -4.89 3.77
N TYR A 54 -8.71 -5.98 3.83
CA TYR A 54 -9.98 -6.04 4.56
C TYR A 54 -10.01 -7.09 5.67
N PHE A 55 -9.54 -8.31 5.41
CA PHE A 55 -9.61 -9.36 6.43
C PHE A 55 -8.77 -9.01 7.65
N VAL A 56 -7.49 -8.69 7.46
CA VAL A 56 -6.59 -8.38 8.58
C VAL A 56 -6.97 -7.05 9.26
N PRO A 57 -6.99 -5.89 8.57
CA PRO A 57 -7.12 -4.60 9.27
C PRO A 57 -8.53 -4.28 9.77
N PHE A 58 -9.55 -4.98 9.25
CA PHE A 58 -10.96 -4.70 9.55
C PHE A 58 -11.66 -5.88 10.22
N LEU A 59 -11.77 -7.04 9.56
CA LEU A 59 -12.54 -8.17 10.10
C LEU A 59 -11.89 -8.79 11.34
N LEU A 60 -10.58 -9.06 11.27
CA LEU A 60 -9.83 -9.64 12.39
C LEU A 60 -9.67 -8.63 13.53
N MET A 61 -9.42 -7.37 13.19
CA MET A 61 -9.09 -6.33 14.17
C MET A 61 -10.30 -5.71 14.87
N TYR A 62 -11.53 -5.89 14.38
CA TYR A 62 -12.74 -5.31 15.00
C TYR A 62 -12.82 -5.52 16.53
N PRO A 63 -12.75 -6.75 17.08
CA PRO A 63 -12.84 -6.96 18.53
C PRO A 63 -11.64 -6.40 19.31
N PHE A 64 -10.49 -6.22 18.66
CA PHE A 64 -9.28 -5.68 19.29
C PHE A 64 -9.25 -4.15 19.26
N ALA A 65 -9.84 -3.52 18.25
CA ALA A 65 -9.89 -2.06 18.12
C ALA A 65 -10.61 -1.39 19.30
N GLY A 66 -11.60 -2.06 19.90
CA GLY A 66 -12.33 -1.59 21.08
C GLY A 66 -11.65 -1.83 22.41
N SER A 67 -10.62 -2.66 22.45
CA SER A 67 -9.98 -3.07 23.70
C SER A 67 -9.44 -1.91 24.52
N LEU A 68 -9.55 -2.00 25.85
CA LEU A 68 -8.91 -1.08 26.79
C LEU A 68 -7.38 -1.11 26.69
N LEU A 69 -6.80 -2.21 26.20
CA LEU A 69 -5.35 -2.33 25.99
C LEU A 69 -4.83 -1.38 24.91
N ASN A 70 -5.70 -0.78 24.10
CA ASN A 70 -5.32 0.30 23.20
C ASN A 70 -4.85 1.56 23.93
N VAL A 71 -5.06 1.69 25.24
CA VAL A 71 -4.51 2.80 26.06
C VAL A 71 -3.00 2.95 25.87
N ILE A 72 -2.29 1.86 25.57
CA ILE A 72 -0.85 1.85 25.27
C ILE A 72 -0.50 2.72 24.05
N ALA A 73 -1.42 2.83 23.09
CA ALA A 73 -1.23 3.58 21.86
C ALA A 73 -1.96 4.93 21.83
N VAL A 74 -3.09 5.07 22.55
CA VAL A 74 -3.96 6.26 22.45
C VAL A 74 -4.01 7.10 23.73
N GLY A 75 -3.46 6.59 24.84
CA GLY A 75 -3.49 7.25 26.14
C GLY A 75 -4.92 7.56 26.60
N ASP A 76 -5.11 8.76 27.12
CA ASP A 76 -6.36 9.22 27.74
C ASP A 76 -7.54 9.36 26.76
N ASN A 77 -7.30 9.28 25.45
CA ASN A 77 -8.36 9.38 24.44
C ASN A 77 -9.20 8.10 24.28
N ILE A 78 -8.90 7.04 25.04
CA ILE A 78 -9.52 5.73 24.87
C ILE A 78 -11.05 5.77 24.97
N ASP A 79 -11.61 6.53 25.91
CA ASP A 79 -13.05 6.60 26.14
C ASP A 79 -13.78 7.25 24.97
N ALA A 80 -13.22 8.33 24.42
CA ALA A 80 -13.74 8.99 23.24
C ALA A 80 -13.71 8.06 22.02
N ILE A 81 -12.61 7.34 21.81
CA ILE A 81 -12.42 6.42 20.68
C ILE A 81 -13.43 5.28 20.74
N GLN A 82 -13.62 4.66 21.92
CA GLN A 82 -14.52 3.52 22.10
C GLN A 82 -15.95 3.82 21.66
N GLY A 83 -16.44 5.05 21.89
CA GLY A 83 -17.78 5.47 21.47
C GLY A 83 -18.02 5.43 19.95
N TYR A 84 -16.96 5.53 19.14
CA TYR A 84 -17.06 5.67 17.68
C TYR A 84 -16.62 4.42 16.88
N ILE A 85 -16.15 3.36 17.56
CA ILE A 85 -15.68 2.13 16.89
C ILE A 85 -16.78 1.44 16.11
N SER A 86 -17.98 1.37 16.68
CA SER A 86 -19.14 0.80 16.00
C SER A 86 -19.48 1.58 14.71
N GLN A 87 -19.33 2.91 14.72
CA GLN A 87 -19.55 3.74 13.55
C GLN A 87 -18.46 3.55 12.48
N ALA A 88 -17.19 3.58 12.88
CA ALA A 88 -16.06 3.31 11.99
C ALA A 88 -16.18 1.93 11.32
N TYR A 89 -16.64 0.93 12.09
CA TYR A 89 -16.88 -0.42 11.60
C TYR A 89 -18.00 -0.46 10.56
N LEU A 90 -19.14 0.17 10.83
CA LEU A 90 -20.28 0.22 9.89
C LEU A 90 -19.94 0.93 8.58
N ILE A 91 -19.16 2.02 8.64
CA ILE A 91 -18.67 2.71 7.45
C ILE A 91 -17.75 1.78 6.63
N SER A 92 -16.83 1.10 7.30
CA SER A 92 -15.91 0.15 6.66
C SER A 92 -16.65 -1.07 6.07
N PHE A 93 -17.71 -1.52 6.73
CA PHE A 93 -18.62 -2.55 6.24
C PHE A 93 -19.31 -2.14 4.94
N ALA A 94 -19.86 -0.92 4.86
CA ALA A 94 -20.48 -0.42 3.63
C ALA A 94 -19.49 -0.40 2.46
N GLY A 95 -18.23 -0.01 2.72
CA GLY A 95 -17.16 -0.07 1.74
C GLY A 95 -16.81 -1.50 1.31
N TYR A 96 -16.73 -2.44 2.26
CA TYR A 96 -16.51 -3.87 1.98
C TYR A 96 -17.60 -4.43 1.06
N VAL A 97 -18.88 -4.18 1.35
CA VAL A 97 -20.00 -4.61 0.49
C VAL A 97 -19.85 -4.01 -0.92
N SER A 98 -19.52 -2.73 -1.00
CA SER A 98 -19.35 -2.01 -2.27
C SER A 98 -18.21 -2.57 -3.13
N VAL A 99 -17.14 -3.08 -2.51
CA VAL A 99 -16.06 -3.78 -3.21
C VAL A 99 -16.56 -5.05 -3.90
N PHE A 100 -17.48 -5.79 -3.27
CA PHE A 100 -18.10 -6.96 -3.92
C PHE A 100 -19.08 -6.55 -5.03
N ILE A 101 -19.76 -5.41 -4.91
CA ILE A 101 -20.54 -4.84 -6.02
C ILE A 101 -19.62 -4.54 -7.21
N GLY A 102 -18.46 -3.92 -6.97
CA GLY A 102 -17.44 -3.67 -8.00
C GLY A 102 -16.97 -4.94 -8.71
N LYS A 103 -16.71 -6.00 -7.95
CA LYS A 103 -16.38 -7.32 -8.51
C LYS A 103 -17.51 -7.87 -9.37
N PHE A 104 -18.75 -7.80 -8.90
CA PHE A 104 -19.92 -8.27 -9.64
C PHE A 104 -20.07 -7.53 -10.97
N LEU A 105 -19.91 -6.20 -10.97
CA LEU A 105 -19.94 -5.38 -12.18
C LEU A 105 -18.86 -5.80 -13.18
N PHE A 106 -17.65 -6.11 -12.71
CA PHE A 106 -16.60 -6.65 -13.58
C PHE A 106 -16.98 -8.01 -14.15
N ASP A 107 -17.44 -8.95 -13.33
CA ASP A 107 -17.76 -10.30 -13.79
C ASP A 107 -18.95 -10.31 -14.77
N ARG A 108 -19.89 -9.35 -14.66
CA ARG A 108 -21.05 -9.22 -15.55
C ARG A 108 -20.76 -8.52 -16.88
N TYR A 109 -20.05 -7.39 -16.83
CA TYR A 109 -19.85 -6.51 -17.99
C TYR A 109 -18.43 -6.57 -18.56
N LEU A 110 -17.51 -7.26 -17.90
CA LEU A 110 -16.10 -7.34 -18.27
C LEU A 110 -15.55 -5.94 -18.60
N LEU A 111 -14.92 -5.78 -19.77
CA LEU A 111 -14.24 -4.56 -20.18
C LEU A 111 -15.17 -3.51 -20.81
N SER A 112 -16.44 -3.82 -21.06
CA SER A 112 -17.37 -2.95 -21.80
C SER A 112 -18.23 -2.10 -20.87
N ASN A 113 -17.62 -1.48 -19.86
CA ASN A 113 -18.36 -0.62 -18.92
C ASN A 113 -17.67 0.74 -18.71
N VAL A 114 -18.45 1.70 -18.18
CA VAL A 114 -18.00 3.07 -17.93
C VAL A 114 -16.79 3.10 -16.99
N ILE A 115 -16.75 2.22 -15.98
CA ILE A 115 -15.62 2.16 -15.05
C ILE A 115 -14.31 1.86 -15.78
N ASN A 116 -14.32 0.90 -16.72
CA ASN A 116 -13.16 0.57 -17.53
C ASN A 116 -12.71 1.76 -18.39
N TYR A 117 -13.65 2.36 -19.14
CA TYR A 117 -13.34 3.44 -20.08
C TYR A 117 -12.86 4.72 -19.38
N CYS A 118 -13.41 5.03 -18.20
CA CYS A 118 -13.05 6.24 -17.47
C CYS A 118 -11.81 6.05 -16.57
N PHE A 119 -11.65 4.91 -15.91
CA PHE A 119 -10.67 4.77 -14.83
C PHE A 119 -9.51 3.79 -15.11
N ILE A 120 -9.61 2.90 -16.10
CA ILE A 120 -8.54 1.92 -16.40
C ILE A 120 -7.93 2.17 -17.77
N PHE A 121 -8.76 2.26 -18.80
CA PHE A 121 -8.33 2.36 -20.19
C PHE A 121 -7.39 3.56 -20.48
N PRO A 122 -7.62 4.78 -19.94
CA PRO A 122 -6.71 5.90 -20.18
C PRO A 122 -5.29 5.64 -19.64
N PHE A 123 -5.18 4.97 -18.49
CA PHE A 123 -3.92 4.59 -17.87
C PHE A 123 -3.28 3.36 -18.52
N GLU A 124 -4.09 2.46 -19.12
CA GLU A 124 -3.62 1.38 -19.98
C GLU A 124 -2.99 1.91 -21.28
N LEU A 125 -3.56 2.97 -21.87
CA LEU A 125 -3.01 3.60 -23.07
C LEU A 125 -1.77 4.46 -22.82
N SER A 126 -1.58 4.96 -21.59
CA SER A 126 -0.49 5.87 -21.24
C SER A 126 0.58 5.20 -20.36
N ILE A 127 0.37 5.18 -19.03
CA ILE A 127 1.34 4.70 -18.02
C ILE A 127 1.79 3.27 -18.29
N THR A 128 0.84 2.40 -18.63
CA THR A 128 1.12 0.98 -18.86
C THR A 128 2.04 0.77 -20.06
N ARG A 129 1.85 1.53 -21.15
CA ARG A 129 2.74 1.49 -22.32
C ARG A 129 4.13 2.04 -22.00
N LEU A 130 4.21 3.12 -21.23
CA LEU A 130 5.49 3.67 -20.75
C LEU A 130 6.24 2.63 -19.91
N TYR A 131 5.57 2.02 -18.94
CA TYR A 131 6.11 0.97 -18.10
C TYR A 131 6.65 -0.21 -18.93
N ILE A 132 5.85 -0.73 -19.86
CA ILE A 132 6.27 -1.81 -20.77
C ILE A 132 7.52 -1.42 -21.57
N SER A 133 7.56 -0.19 -22.10
CA SER A 133 8.70 0.32 -22.88
C SER A 133 9.99 0.38 -22.05
N ILE A 134 9.88 0.74 -20.77
CA ILE A 134 11.00 0.82 -19.82
C ILE A 134 11.48 -0.58 -19.44
N VAL A 135 10.58 -1.47 -19.02
CA VAL A 135 10.91 -2.85 -18.62
C VAL A 135 11.62 -3.60 -19.74
N LYS A 136 11.21 -3.38 -21.00
CA LYS A 136 11.86 -3.98 -22.17
C LYS A 136 13.28 -3.46 -22.42
N SER A 137 13.60 -2.24 -22.00
CA SER A 137 14.90 -1.60 -22.24
C SER A 137 15.90 -1.87 -21.12
N LYS A 138 16.93 -2.68 -21.39
CA LYS A 138 18.00 -2.96 -20.42
C LYS A 138 18.73 -1.69 -19.97
N ILE A 139 18.97 -0.75 -20.91
CA ILE A 139 19.62 0.52 -20.63
C ILE A 139 18.80 1.35 -19.62
N CYS A 140 17.49 1.48 -19.83
CA CYS A 140 16.63 2.22 -18.89
C CYS A 140 16.67 1.61 -17.49
N CYS A 141 16.72 0.28 -17.38
CA CYS A 141 16.77 -0.42 -16.11
C CYS A 141 18.09 -0.18 -15.37
N ILE A 142 19.22 -0.21 -16.09
CA ILE A 142 20.54 0.12 -15.53
C ILE A 142 20.57 1.58 -15.07
N ILE A 143 20.07 2.52 -15.88
CA ILE A 143 19.98 3.94 -15.50
C ILE A 143 19.14 4.11 -14.24
N THR A 144 18.00 3.42 -14.14
CA THR A 144 17.15 3.49 -12.94
C THR A 144 17.91 2.99 -11.71
N PHE A 145 18.65 1.88 -11.82
CA PHE A 145 19.47 1.36 -10.73
C PHE A 145 20.60 2.34 -10.33
N LEU A 146 21.29 2.95 -11.29
CA LEU A 146 22.33 3.95 -11.02
C LEU A 146 21.76 5.20 -10.35
N LEU A 147 20.58 5.67 -10.77
CA LEU A 147 19.88 6.77 -10.11
C LEU A 147 19.58 6.44 -8.64
N PHE A 148 19.25 5.20 -8.33
CA PHE A 148 19.04 4.76 -6.94
C PHE A 148 20.31 4.70 -6.13
N CYS A 149 21.41 4.19 -6.70
CA CYS A 149 22.71 4.22 -6.01
C CYS A 149 23.12 5.66 -5.70
N LEU A 150 22.91 6.59 -6.63
CA LEU A 150 23.21 8.01 -6.45
C LEU A 150 22.30 8.66 -5.40
N ALA A 151 20.99 8.40 -5.46
CA ALA A 151 20.04 8.91 -4.46
C ALA A 151 20.34 8.36 -3.06
N LEU A 152 20.64 7.05 -2.95
CA LEU A 152 21.02 6.42 -1.69
C LEU A 152 22.30 7.01 -1.12
N PHE A 153 23.31 7.22 -1.98
CA PHE A 153 24.56 7.86 -1.57
C PHE A 153 24.30 9.25 -0.98
N PHE A 154 23.46 10.07 -1.62
CA PHE A 154 23.11 11.38 -1.10
C PHE A 154 22.35 11.32 0.23
N VAL A 155 21.40 10.39 0.36
CA VAL A 155 20.67 10.13 1.62
C VAL A 155 21.63 9.75 2.74
N LEU A 156 22.62 8.89 2.46
CA LEU A 156 23.62 8.47 3.44
C LEU A 156 24.59 9.59 3.80
N LEU A 157 25.01 10.43 2.85
CA LEU A 157 25.84 11.61 3.15
C LEU A 157 25.13 12.58 4.09
N LEU A 158 23.84 12.83 3.88
CA LEU A 158 23.05 13.68 4.78
C LEU A 158 22.85 13.04 6.17
N ALA A 159 22.62 11.72 6.22
CA ALA A 159 22.53 10.97 7.47
C ALA A 159 23.86 10.96 8.24
N LEU A 160 25.00 10.88 7.53
CA LEU A 160 26.34 11.00 8.08
C LEU A 160 26.57 12.38 8.68
N LYS A 161 26.24 13.45 7.95
CA LYS A 161 26.41 14.84 8.41
C LYS A 161 25.58 15.16 9.66
N SER A 162 24.42 14.53 9.82
CA SER A 162 23.54 14.69 10.98
C SER A 162 23.87 13.75 12.15
N GLY A 163 24.84 12.84 12.00
CA GLY A 163 25.18 11.84 13.01
C GLY A 163 24.17 10.70 13.17
N GLN A 164 23.13 10.62 12.32
CA GLN A 164 22.05 9.63 12.41
C GLN A 164 22.13 8.53 11.33
N ILE A 165 23.31 7.94 11.12
CA ILE A 165 23.54 6.92 10.09
C ILE A 165 22.68 5.66 10.30
N LEU A 166 22.47 5.26 11.55
CA LEU A 166 21.70 4.07 11.92
C LEU A 166 20.18 4.29 11.90
N ASN A 167 19.74 5.56 11.85
CA ASN A 167 18.33 5.90 11.71
C ASN A 167 18.12 7.06 10.71
N PRO A 168 18.45 6.87 9.42
CA PRO A 168 18.28 7.93 8.42
C PRO A 168 16.83 8.43 8.37
N ARG A 169 15.87 7.50 8.50
CA ARG A 169 14.44 7.82 8.51
C ARG A 169 14.06 8.80 9.62
N GLY A 170 14.60 8.64 10.83
CA GLY A 170 14.34 9.54 11.96
C GLY A 170 14.73 10.98 11.60
N TYR A 171 15.94 11.17 11.08
CA TYR A 171 16.45 12.46 10.64
C TYR A 171 15.57 13.14 9.58
N PHE A 172 15.23 12.43 8.50
CA PHE A 172 14.38 13.00 7.43
C PHE A 172 12.93 13.21 7.87
N GLN A 173 12.48 12.54 8.93
CA GLN A 173 11.17 12.78 9.53
C GLN A 173 11.21 13.99 10.47
N SER A 174 12.30 14.28 11.17
CA SER A 174 12.42 15.50 11.99
C SER A 174 12.59 16.77 11.15
N ASP A 175 13.32 16.71 10.04
CA ASP A 175 13.58 17.88 9.20
C ASP A 175 12.70 17.91 7.95
N THR A 176 11.69 18.78 7.96
CA THR A 176 10.73 18.93 6.86
C THR A 176 11.35 19.40 5.54
N SER A 177 12.51 20.07 5.58
CA SER A 177 13.16 20.63 4.39
C SER A 177 13.80 19.55 3.50
N VAL A 178 14.41 18.53 4.12
CA VAL A 178 15.08 17.42 3.43
C VAL A 178 14.18 16.20 3.21
N ARG A 179 13.02 16.14 3.88
CA ARG A 179 12.03 15.06 3.74
C ARG A 179 11.65 14.70 2.29
N PRO A 180 11.50 15.65 1.34
CA PRO A 180 11.18 15.31 -0.05
C PRO A 180 12.23 14.40 -0.71
N ILE A 181 13.51 14.54 -0.36
CA ILE A 181 14.61 13.74 -0.90
C ILE A 181 14.48 12.29 -0.45
N TYR A 182 14.14 12.08 0.83
CA TYR A 182 13.88 10.76 1.37
C TYR A 182 12.65 10.11 0.75
N ASN A 183 11.57 10.87 0.56
CA ASN A 183 10.37 10.36 -0.11
C ASN A 183 10.65 9.99 -1.58
N PHE A 184 11.44 10.79 -2.29
CA PHE A 184 11.91 10.44 -3.64
C PHE A 184 12.66 9.11 -3.65
N MET A 185 13.57 8.90 -2.69
CA MET A 185 14.31 7.65 -2.54
C MET A 185 13.38 6.44 -2.30
N LEU A 186 12.34 6.60 -1.48
CA LEU A 186 11.34 5.55 -1.25
C LEU A 186 10.56 5.20 -2.52
N VAL A 187 10.15 6.20 -3.31
CA VAL A 187 9.46 5.99 -4.59
C VAL A 187 10.38 5.28 -5.59
N LEU A 188 11.62 5.75 -5.72
CA LEU A 188 12.62 5.17 -6.61
C LEU A 188 12.93 3.71 -6.27
N SER A 189 13.03 3.40 -4.97
CA SER A 189 13.17 2.05 -4.46
C SER A 189 12.00 1.15 -4.91
N ALA A 190 10.76 1.61 -4.76
CA ALA A 190 9.58 0.86 -5.19
C ALA A 190 9.55 0.64 -6.72
N VAL A 191 9.94 1.65 -7.51
CA VAL A 191 10.01 1.55 -8.98
C VAL A 191 11.05 0.52 -9.42
N ILE A 192 12.23 0.51 -8.81
CA ILE A 192 13.30 -0.46 -9.12
C ILE A 192 12.85 -1.87 -8.80
N ALA A 193 12.27 -2.08 -7.62
CA ALA A 193 11.74 -3.39 -7.25
C ALA A 193 10.75 -3.90 -8.31
N GLN A 194 9.79 -3.07 -8.72
CA GLN A 194 8.79 -3.46 -9.72
C GLN A 194 9.39 -3.75 -11.10
N ILE A 195 10.36 -2.96 -11.56
CA ILE A 195 11.02 -3.17 -12.86
C ILE A 195 11.82 -4.46 -12.85
N PHE A 196 12.69 -4.67 -11.85
CA PHE A 196 13.56 -5.84 -11.81
C PHE A 196 12.81 -7.14 -11.53
N ILE A 197 11.78 -7.11 -10.67
CA ILE A 197 10.89 -8.26 -10.49
C ILE A 197 10.27 -8.64 -11.85
N ALA A 198 9.68 -7.68 -12.57
CA ALA A 198 9.11 -7.96 -13.88
C ALA A 198 10.12 -8.55 -14.87
N ARG A 199 11.34 -8.01 -14.92
CA ARG A 199 12.42 -8.52 -15.79
C ARG A 199 12.88 -9.93 -15.41
N ILE A 200 12.98 -10.25 -14.13
CA ILE A 200 13.32 -11.59 -13.66
C ILE A 200 12.31 -12.62 -14.18
N PHE A 201 11.01 -12.29 -14.18
CA PHE A 201 9.98 -13.19 -14.70
C PHE A 201 9.95 -13.24 -16.23
N VAL A 202 10.06 -12.10 -16.91
CA VAL A 202 9.95 -12.00 -18.37
C VAL A 202 11.20 -12.51 -19.10
N TYR A 203 12.39 -12.13 -18.63
CA TYR A 203 13.67 -12.42 -19.32
C TYR A 203 14.53 -13.44 -18.59
N ASN A 204 14.39 -13.57 -17.26
CA ASN A 204 15.13 -14.54 -16.44
C ASN A 204 16.67 -14.49 -16.58
N GLN A 205 17.24 -13.31 -16.85
CA GLN A 205 18.69 -13.13 -16.99
C GLN A 205 19.39 -13.09 -15.63
N LEU A 206 20.62 -13.64 -15.54
CA LEU A 206 21.43 -13.60 -14.32
C LEU A 206 21.75 -12.16 -13.89
N SER A 207 22.04 -11.27 -14.83
CA SER A 207 22.34 -9.86 -14.52
C SER A 207 21.19 -9.17 -13.79
N ASP A 208 19.93 -9.43 -14.20
CA ASP A 208 18.77 -8.82 -13.56
C ASP A 208 18.59 -9.35 -12.12
N LYS A 209 18.89 -10.63 -11.87
CA LYS A 209 18.88 -11.23 -10.51
C LYS A 209 19.96 -10.67 -9.62
N VAL A 210 21.19 -10.52 -10.15
CA VAL A 210 22.31 -9.96 -9.40
C VAL A 210 22.03 -8.51 -9.02
N ILE A 211 21.56 -7.69 -9.98
CA ILE A 211 21.23 -6.29 -9.69
C ILE A 211 20.10 -6.20 -8.66
N PHE A 212 19.06 -7.03 -8.76
CA PHE A 212 18.00 -7.07 -7.76
C PHE A 212 18.51 -7.50 -6.37
N GLY A 213 19.42 -8.47 -6.29
CA GLY A 213 20.07 -8.88 -5.05
C GLY A 213 20.89 -7.76 -4.42
N VAL A 214 21.68 -7.04 -5.22
CA VAL A 214 22.43 -5.86 -4.77
C VAL A 214 21.48 -4.75 -4.31
N TYR A 215 20.40 -4.50 -5.03
CA TYR A 215 19.35 -3.55 -4.62
C TYR A 215 18.78 -3.91 -3.24
N LEU A 216 18.47 -5.18 -2.96
CA LEU A 216 17.96 -5.61 -1.66
C LEU A 216 18.97 -5.32 -0.54
N LEU A 217 20.25 -5.62 -0.75
CA LEU A 217 21.31 -5.33 0.21
C LEU A 217 21.45 -3.82 0.47
N LEU A 218 21.46 -3.02 -0.59
CA LEU A 218 21.55 -1.56 -0.49
C LEU A 218 20.32 -0.94 0.18
N SER A 219 19.13 -1.53 0.00
CA SER A 219 17.90 -1.02 0.60
C SER A 219 17.88 -1.12 2.14
N MET A 220 18.77 -1.91 2.75
CA MET A 220 18.99 -1.95 4.21
C MET A 220 19.42 -0.59 4.76
N PHE A 221 20.10 0.22 3.96
CA PHE A 221 20.59 1.54 4.38
C PHE A 221 19.54 2.65 4.28
N ILE A 222 18.33 2.38 3.77
CA ILE A 222 17.25 3.37 3.69
C ILE A 222 16.60 3.63 5.06
N GLY A 223 16.78 2.73 6.04
CA GLY A 223 16.15 2.85 7.36
C GLY A 223 14.64 2.58 7.37
N SER A 224 14.10 1.96 6.31
CA SER A 224 12.70 1.54 6.21
C SER A 224 12.59 0.03 5.99
N ARG A 225 12.02 -0.69 6.96
CA ARG A 225 11.77 -2.14 6.89
C ARG A 225 10.99 -2.54 5.63
N GLY A 226 10.04 -1.70 5.23
CA GLY A 226 9.22 -1.92 4.04
C GLY A 226 10.01 -1.95 2.73
N ALA A 227 11.15 -1.25 2.66
CA ALA A 227 11.95 -1.19 1.43
C ALA A 227 12.56 -2.55 1.03
N ILE A 228 12.75 -3.48 1.98
CA ILE A 228 13.23 -4.84 1.73
C ILE A 228 12.08 -5.84 1.72
N VAL A 229 11.22 -5.73 2.73
CA VAL A 229 10.17 -6.73 2.99
C VAL A 229 9.13 -6.73 1.87
N TYR A 230 8.70 -5.56 1.41
CA TYR A 230 7.68 -5.49 0.35
C TYR A 230 8.17 -6.08 -0.98
N PRO A 231 9.37 -5.75 -1.51
CA PRO A 231 9.89 -6.39 -2.72
C PRO A 231 10.01 -7.92 -2.62
N ILE A 232 10.41 -8.46 -1.48
CA ILE A 232 10.52 -9.92 -1.28
C ILE A 232 9.14 -10.58 -1.30
N ILE A 233 8.17 -10.02 -0.57
CA ILE A 233 6.78 -10.49 -0.58
C ILE A 233 6.20 -10.38 -1.99
N GLN A 234 6.48 -9.28 -2.69
CA GLN A 234 6.03 -9.08 -4.07
C GLN A 234 6.63 -10.12 -5.02
N LEU A 235 7.94 -10.38 -4.97
CA LEU A 235 8.60 -11.42 -5.76
C LEU A 235 7.96 -12.79 -5.52
N TYR A 236 7.74 -13.15 -4.25
CA TYR A 236 7.15 -14.43 -3.87
C TYR A 236 5.68 -14.56 -4.31
N THR A 237 4.88 -13.52 -4.15
CA THR A 237 3.47 -13.52 -4.60
C THR A 237 3.35 -13.66 -6.11
N TYR A 238 4.16 -12.94 -6.89
CA TYR A 238 4.20 -13.14 -8.35
C TYR A 238 4.75 -14.52 -8.75
N TYR A 239 5.68 -15.09 -7.99
CA TYR A 239 6.11 -16.48 -8.21
C TYR A 239 4.94 -17.46 -8.03
N LEU A 240 4.16 -17.28 -6.95
CA LEU A 240 2.96 -18.08 -6.71
C LEU A 240 1.94 -17.94 -7.84
N PHE A 241 1.66 -16.71 -8.28
CA PHE A 241 0.65 -16.47 -9.32
C PHE A 241 1.10 -16.95 -10.70
N LEU A 242 2.31 -16.60 -11.13
CA LEU A 242 2.74 -16.81 -12.51
C LEU A 242 3.38 -18.18 -12.76
N LYS A 243 4.05 -18.77 -11.77
CA LYS A 243 4.75 -20.06 -11.92
C LYS A 243 4.02 -21.22 -11.25
N LYS A 244 3.38 -20.97 -10.11
CA LYS A 244 2.61 -22.00 -9.39
C LYS A 244 1.10 -21.93 -9.62
N GLN A 245 0.61 -20.94 -10.37
CA GLN A 245 -0.81 -20.74 -10.64
C GLN A 245 -1.66 -20.78 -9.36
N GLY A 246 -1.18 -20.12 -8.31
CA GLY A 246 -1.84 -20.05 -7.01
C GLY A 246 -1.81 -21.33 -6.18
N LYS A 247 -1.12 -22.40 -6.62
CA LYS A 247 -0.99 -23.65 -5.85
C LYS A 247 0.09 -23.51 -4.78
N VAL A 248 -0.31 -23.54 -3.51
CA VAL A 248 0.62 -23.48 -2.37
C VAL A 248 0.14 -24.36 -1.22
N ASN A 249 1.06 -24.75 -0.36
CA ASN A 249 0.74 -25.31 0.95
C ASN A 249 0.45 -24.15 1.93
N LEU A 250 -0.80 -24.03 2.38
CA LEU A 250 -1.25 -22.93 3.25
C LEU A 250 -0.49 -22.91 4.58
N THR A 251 -0.16 -24.08 5.14
CA THR A 251 0.62 -24.17 6.38
C THR A 251 1.99 -23.53 6.21
N LYS A 252 2.69 -23.81 5.11
CA LYS A 252 3.99 -23.18 4.81
C LYS A 252 3.87 -21.66 4.65
N LEU A 253 2.79 -21.18 4.03
CA LEU A 253 2.54 -19.75 3.88
C LEU A 253 2.29 -19.08 5.23
N ILE A 254 1.49 -19.69 6.11
CA ILE A 254 1.21 -19.17 7.45
C ILE A 254 2.51 -19.08 8.25
N PHE A 255 3.34 -20.12 8.24
CA PHE A 255 4.66 -20.09 8.89
C PHE A 255 5.56 -19.00 8.31
N LEU A 256 5.60 -18.85 6.98
CA LEU A 256 6.37 -17.78 6.34
C LEU A 256 5.85 -16.39 6.76
N GLY A 257 4.52 -16.20 6.82
CA GLY A 257 3.89 -14.96 7.25
C GLY A 257 4.22 -14.61 8.70
N LEU A 258 4.11 -15.59 9.61
CA LEU A 258 4.46 -15.42 11.03
C LEU A 258 5.95 -15.13 11.21
N PHE A 259 6.81 -15.83 10.47
CA PHE A 259 8.25 -15.59 10.47
C PHE A 259 8.58 -14.17 9.99
N MET A 260 7.95 -13.71 8.90
CA MET A 260 8.12 -12.35 8.40
C MET A 260 7.61 -11.29 9.39
N LEU A 261 6.47 -11.54 10.05
CA LEU A 261 5.93 -10.65 11.09
C LEU A 261 6.91 -10.54 12.26
N PHE A 262 7.40 -11.67 12.75
CA PHE A 262 8.42 -11.73 13.80
C PHE A 262 9.67 -10.98 13.38
N PHE A 263 10.20 -11.22 12.17
CA PHE A 263 11.39 -10.54 11.66
C PHE A 263 11.21 -9.02 11.58
N VAL A 264 10.04 -8.54 11.13
CA VAL A 264 9.74 -7.11 11.07
C VAL A 264 9.67 -6.47 12.46
N ILE A 265 9.08 -7.16 13.44
CA ILE A 265 8.97 -6.67 14.82
C ILE A 265 10.36 -6.67 15.47
N TYR A 266 11.12 -7.76 15.32
CA TYR A 266 12.48 -7.89 15.83
C TYR A 266 13.43 -6.82 15.27
N LEU A 267 13.41 -6.55 13.98
CA LEU A 267 14.16 -5.45 13.39
C LEU A 267 13.75 -4.08 13.94
N GLY A 268 12.49 -3.94 14.40
CA GLY A 268 12.03 -2.77 15.13
C GLY A 268 12.69 -2.68 16.51
N SER A 269 12.55 -3.74 17.31
CA SER A 269 13.13 -3.83 18.67
C SER A 269 14.63 -3.56 18.66
N VAL A 270 15.39 -4.17 17.75
CA VAL A 270 16.85 -4.00 17.64
C VAL A 270 17.23 -2.55 17.39
N ARG A 271 16.45 -1.84 16.55
CA ARG A 271 16.69 -0.43 16.26
C ARG A 271 16.37 0.47 17.46
N ASP A 272 15.40 0.06 18.26
CA ASP A 272 15.00 0.76 19.49
C ASP A 272 15.88 0.33 20.70
N GLY A 273 16.94 -0.45 20.47
CA GLY A 273 17.93 -0.87 21.47
C GLY A 273 17.61 -2.16 22.22
N ASP A 274 16.45 -2.79 21.95
CA ASP A 274 16.04 -4.05 22.56
C ASP A 274 16.43 -5.24 21.67
N THR A 275 17.54 -5.88 21.99
CA THR A 275 18.07 -7.05 21.25
C THR A 275 17.52 -8.38 21.76
N SER A 276 16.68 -8.38 22.80
CA SER A 276 16.17 -9.61 23.38
C SER A 276 15.09 -10.25 22.51
N VAL A 277 15.42 -11.43 21.96
CA VAL A 277 14.48 -12.26 21.19
C VAL A 277 13.28 -12.67 22.05
N MET A 278 13.51 -13.04 23.32
CA MET A 278 12.45 -13.47 24.23
C MET A 278 11.47 -12.32 24.54
N ASN A 279 11.99 -11.11 24.76
CA ASN A 279 11.16 -9.92 25.00
C ASN A 279 10.35 -9.55 23.75
N THR A 280 10.96 -9.65 22.58
CA THR A 280 10.28 -9.42 21.29
C THR A 280 9.15 -10.43 21.06
N LEU A 281 9.38 -11.71 21.35
CA LEU A 281 8.34 -12.75 21.27
C LEU A 281 7.19 -12.48 22.22
N ALA A 282 7.48 -12.07 23.46
CA ALA A 282 6.47 -11.72 24.45
C ALA A 282 5.63 -10.49 24.03
N LYS A 283 6.26 -9.49 23.41
CA LYS A 283 5.60 -8.25 22.94
C LYS A 283 4.91 -8.39 21.59
N MET A 284 5.18 -9.46 20.83
CA MET A 284 4.72 -9.64 19.44
C MET A 284 3.20 -9.55 19.32
N SER A 285 2.45 -10.23 20.19
CA SER A 285 0.98 -10.18 20.20
C SER A 285 0.46 -8.78 20.50
N MET A 286 0.99 -8.15 21.55
CA MET A 286 0.61 -6.81 21.98
C MET A 286 0.88 -5.76 20.90
N MET A 287 2.06 -5.78 20.26
CA MET A 287 2.40 -4.86 19.18
C MET A 287 1.61 -5.10 17.88
N THR A 288 1.14 -6.33 17.67
CA THR A 288 0.35 -6.68 16.48
C THR A 288 -1.10 -6.22 16.63
N PHE A 289 -1.73 -6.50 17.77
CA PHE A 289 -3.16 -6.23 17.99
C PHE A 289 -3.46 -4.85 18.58
N TYR A 290 -2.56 -4.28 19.39
CA TYR A 290 -2.80 -3.00 20.07
C TYR A 290 -1.78 -1.92 19.69
N GLY A 291 -0.70 -2.30 19.01
CA GLY A 291 0.28 -1.36 18.44
C GLY A 291 -0.20 -0.68 17.15
N ASN A 292 0.69 0.06 16.50
CA ASN A 292 0.40 0.82 15.27
C ASN A 292 0.56 0.00 13.97
N SER A 293 0.58 -1.33 14.10
CA SER A 293 0.70 -2.28 12.98
C SER A 293 -0.59 -2.38 12.18
N PHE A 294 -1.72 -2.56 12.87
CA PHE A 294 -3.07 -2.66 12.29
C PHE A 294 -4.05 -1.74 13.03
N SER A 295 -3.75 -0.45 13.04
CA SER A 295 -4.50 0.55 13.82
C SER A 295 -5.69 1.18 13.10
N ASP A 296 -5.91 0.84 11.83
CA ASP A 296 -6.81 1.55 10.91
C ASP A 296 -8.21 1.81 11.48
N LEU A 297 -8.84 0.81 12.08
CA LEU A 297 -10.19 0.96 12.63
C LEU A 297 -10.22 1.84 13.89
N ARG A 298 -9.22 1.70 14.76
CA ARG A 298 -9.08 2.48 15.98
C ARG A 298 -8.76 3.95 15.66
N ASP A 299 -7.78 4.16 14.79
CA ASP A 299 -7.36 5.48 14.33
C ASP A 299 -8.49 6.20 13.60
N PHE A 300 -9.28 5.47 12.79
CA PHE A 300 -10.47 6.06 12.18
C PHE A 300 -11.52 6.47 13.22
N SER A 301 -11.71 5.67 14.26
CA SER A 301 -12.64 5.98 15.36
C SER A 301 -12.22 7.22 16.14
N TRP A 302 -10.91 7.40 16.33
CA TRP A 302 -10.35 8.63 16.92
C TRP A 302 -10.60 9.85 16.04
N VAL A 303 -10.40 9.73 14.74
CA VAL A 303 -10.72 10.81 13.80
C VAL A 303 -12.21 11.16 13.85
N LEU A 304 -13.10 10.16 13.93
CA LEU A 304 -14.54 10.38 14.06
C LEU A 304 -14.94 11.01 15.39
N SER A 305 -14.29 10.66 16.50
CA SER A 305 -14.65 11.21 17.81
C SER A 305 -14.38 12.70 17.93
N ALA A 306 -13.44 13.22 17.14
CA ALA A 306 -13.11 14.64 17.09
C ALA A 306 -13.68 15.36 15.86
N TRP A 307 -14.39 14.65 14.98
CA TRP A 307 -14.96 15.23 13.77
C TRP A 307 -16.27 15.97 14.09
N ASP A 308 -16.41 17.18 13.58
CA ASP A 308 -17.55 18.08 13.78
C ASP A 308 -18.78 17.72 12.92
N GLY A 309 -18.70 16.68 12.10
CA GLY A 309 -19.76 16.26 11.18
C GLY A 309 -19.80 17.06 9.87
N ILE A 310 -18.89 18.02 9.66
CA ILE A 310 -18.84 18.82 8.43
C ILE A 310 -17.99 18.09 7.39
N TYR A 311 -18.61 17.80 6.25
CA TYR A 311 -17.90 17.14 5.15
C TYR A 311 -16.84 18.04 4.51
N LEU A 312 -15.71 17.42 4.18
CA LEU A 312 -14.57 18.09 3.53
C LEU A 312 -14.80 18.35 2.04
N ASN A 313 -15.87 17.80 1.44
CA ASN A 313 -16.35 18.09 0.08
C ASN A 313 -15.25 17.98 -1.01
N GLY A 314 -14.34 17.01 -0.86
CA GLY A 314 -13.28 16.75 -1.83
C GLY A 314 -12.01 17.58 -1.65
N LYS A 315 -11.91 18.42 -0.61
CA LYS A 315 -10.71 19.26 -0.37
C LYS A 315 -9.46 18.41 -0.17
N THR A 316 -9.55 17.26 0.49
CA THR A 316 -8.37 16.40 0.69
C THR A 316 -7.97 15.67 -0.60
N TYR A 317 -8.95 15.26 -1.41
CA TYR A 317 -8.72 14.72 -2.75
C TYR A 317 -8.07 15.77 -3.67
N LEU A 318 -8.56 17.01 -3.66
CA LEU A 318 -7.97 18.09 -4.44
C LEU A 318 -6.53 18.38 -4.00
N SER A 319 -6.28 18.43 -2.69
CA SER A 319 -4.95 18.62 -2.10
C SER A 319 -3.97 17.51 -2.53
N ALA A 320 -4.47 16.28 -2.68
CA ALA A 320 -3.70 15.16 -3.20
C ALA A 320 -3.49 15.20 -4.72
N PHE A 321 -4.50 15.59 -5.51
CA PHE A 321 -4.34 15.72 -6.96
C PHE A 321 -3.36 16.84 -7.36
N ILE A 322 -3.15 17.83 -6.50
CA ILE A 322 -2.11 18.84 -6.67
C ILE A 322 -0.81 18.50 -5.94
N SER A 323 -0.60 17.23 -5.53
CA SER A 323 0.51 16.89 -4.66
C SER A 323 1.90 17.00 -5.27
N PHE A 324 1.97 17.24 -6.58
CA PHE A 324 3.21 17.63 -7.27
C PHE A 324 3.70 19.03 -6.88
N VAL A 325 2.82 19.91 -6.37
CA VAL A 325 3.18 21.23 -5.82
C VAL A 325 3.61 21.07 -4.36
N PRO A 326 4.85 21.36 -3.93
CA PRO A 326 5.28 21.18 -2.54
C PRO A 326 4.38 21.92 -1.52
N SER A 327 4.14 21.32 -0.35
CA SER A 327 3.36 21.96 0.72
C SER A 327 4.03 23.23 1.26
N ALA A 328 5.35 23.37 1.11
CA ALA A 328 6.09 24.57 1.47
C ALA A 328 5.62 25.83 0.72
N ILE A 329 5.04 25.67 -0.48
CA ILE A 329 4.57 26.80 -1.31
C ILE A 329 3.05 26.83 -1.49
N SER A 330 2.33 25.80 -1.01
CA SER A 330 0.87 25.72 -1.13
C SER A 330 0.22 25.66 0.26
N SER A 331 -0.36 26.79 0.67
CA SER A 331 -1.17 26.88 1.89
C SER A 331 -2.34 25.90 1.89
N PHE A 332 -2.98 25.72 0.73
CA PHE A 332 -4.06 24.76 0.55
C PHE A 332 -3.63 23.33 0.89
N ARG A 333 -2.45 22.89 0.44
CA ARG A 333 -1.93 21.55 0.76
C ARG A 333 -1.58 21.38 2.22
N THR A 334 -1.05 22.43 2.84
CA THR A 334 -0.70 22.43 4.26
C THR A 334 -1.94 22.30 5.14
N GLN A 335 -3.06 22.90 4.71
CA GLN A 335 -4.35 22.82 5.42
C GLN A 335 -5.10 21.50 5.16
N TRP A 336 -5.19 21.08 3.89
CA TRP A 336 -6.12 20.01 3.47
C TRP A 336 -5.46 18.67 3.14
N GLY A 337 -4.16 18.48 3.39
CA GLY A 337 -3.57 17.14 3.30
C GLY A 337 -4.19 16.22 4.36
N ILE A 338 -4.67 15.02 3.98
CA ILE A 338 -5.38 14.14 4.93
C ILE A 338 -4.58 13.79 6.19
N GLY A 339 -3.26 13.63 6.08
CA GLY A 339 -2.38 13.43 7.25
C GLY A 339 -2.38 14.64 8.20
N LYS A 340 -2.46 15.85 7.66
CA LYS A 340 -2.56 17.09 8.46
C LYS A 340 -3.95 17.22 9.08
N VAL A 341 -5.00 16.98 8.30
CA VAL A 341 -6.40 17.02 8.77
C VAL A 341 -6.60 16.03 9.93
N THR A 342 -6.17 14.79 9.76
CA THR A 342 -6.29 13.76 10.82
C THR A 342 -5.40 14.04 12.03
N ALA A 343 -4.23 14.67 11.85
CA ALA A 343 -3.40 15.12 12.97
C ALA A 343 -4.10 16.21 13.79
N VAL A 344 -4.64 17.25 13.12
CA VAL A 344 -5.39 18.34 13.79
C VAL A 344 -6.60 17.79 14.53
N LEU A 345 -7.40 16.93 13.90
CA LEU A 345 -8.57 16.31 14.53
C LEU A 345 -8.17 15.50 15.77
N ALA A 346 -7.06 14.77 15.71
CA ALA A 346 -6.56 14.00 16.85
C ALA A 346 -5.89 14.84 17.95
N GLY A 347 -5.78 16.17 17.78
CA GLY A 347 -5.12 17.06 18.73
C GLY A 347 -3.58 17.05 18.66
N PHE A 348 -2.99 16.51 17.60
CA PHE A 348 -1.54 16.51 17.40
C PHE A 348 -1.07 17.78 16.68
N ASP A 349 0.17 18.19 16.93
CA ASP A 349 0.85 19.15 16.06
C ASP A 349 1.08 18.50 14.68
N PRO A 350 0.49 19.04 13.60
CA PRO A 350 0.66 18.49 12.27
C PRO A 350 2.12 18.55 11.78
N LEU A 351 2.98 19.42 12.32
CA LEU A 351 4.40 19.50 11.98
C LEU A 351 5.19 18.30 12.50
N GLU A 352 4.84 17.81 13.70
CA GLU A 352 5.53 16.72 14.38
C GLU A 352 4.90 15.35 14.07
N HIS A 353 3.58 15.28 13.92
CA HIS A 353 2.86 14.03 13.68
C HIS A 353 2.38 13.90 12.21
N PRO A 354 2.62 12.74 11.54
CA PRO A 354 2.25 12.54 10.13
C PRO A 354 0.75 12.33 9.89
N GLY A 355 -0.05 12.25 10.95
CA GLY A 355 -1.50 11.98 10.92
C GLY A 355 -1.88 10.56 11.32
N LEU A 356 -3.16 10.37 11.61
CA LEU A 356 -3.76 9.06 11.90
C LEU A 356 -4.16 8.36 10.60
N ARG A 357 -4.26 7.03 10.61
CA ARG A 357 -4.66 6.23 9.44
C ARG A 357 -6.15 5.91 9.51
N PRO A 358 -7.03 6.58 8.77
CA PRO A 358 -8.47 6.35 8.87
C PRO A 358 -8.93 5.12 8.05
N GLY A 359 -8.02 4.20 7.72
CA GLY A 359 -8.27 3.03 6.87
C GLY A 359 -8.62 3.37 5.40
N MET A 360 -9.11 2.37 4.68
CA MET A 360 -9.40 2.46 3.23
C MET A 360 -10.60 3.37 2.87
N PHE A 361 -11.49 3.64 3.82
CA PHE A 361 -12.75 4.35 3.55
C PHE A 361 -12.95 5.59 4.40
N GLY A 362 -12.06 5.88 5.36
CA GLY A 362 -12.26 7.04 6.22
C GLY A 362 -12.10 8.36 5.50
N GLU A 363 -11.12 8.49 4.58
CA GLU A 363 -10.98 9.71 3.79
C GLU A 363 -12.19 9.95 2.86
N SER A 364 -12.70 8.89 2.23
CA SER A 364 -13.87 9.00 1.35
C SER A 364 -15.14 9.35 2.12
N PHE A 365 -15.29 8.82 3.34
CA PHE A 365 -16.37 9.18 4.26
C PHE A 365 -16.29 10.63 4.71
N LEU A 366 -15.12 11.12 5.14
CA LEU A 366 -14.95 12.50 5.59
C LEU A 366 -15.23 13.52 4.48
N ASN A 367 -15.03 13.15 3.21
CA ASN A 367 -15.29 14.05 2.08
C ASN A 367 -16.73 13.99 1.57
N PHE A 368 -17.32 12.80 1.49
CA PHE A 368 -18.58 12.59 0.75
C PHE A 368 -19.55 11.63 1.44
N GLY A 369 -19.33 11.31 2.72
CA GLY A 369 -20.15 10.37 3.49
C GLY A 369 -20.18 8.96 2.90
N ILE A 370 -21.26 8.23 3.19
CA ILE A 370 -21.44 6.84 2.72
C ILE A 370 -21.48 6.75 1.20
N ALA A 371 -21.97 7.78 0.49
CA ALA A 371 -21.98 7.80 -0.96
C ALA A 371 -20.56 7.72 -1.55
N GLY A 372 -19.60 8.48 -0.99
CA GLY A 372 -18.19 8.39 -1.38
C GLY A 372 -17.57 7.03 -1.10
N VAL A 373 -17.90 6.45 0.05
CA VAL A 373 -17.45 5.11 0.45
C VAL A 373 -17.92 4.07 -0.55
N MET A 374 -19.20 4.11 -0.94
CA MET A 374 -19.77 3.16 -1.91
C MET A 374 -19.17 3.35 -3.30
N PHE A 375 -19.00 4.60 -3.73
CA PHE A 375 -18.41 4.92 -5.03
C PHE A 375 -16.96 4.41 -5.15
N ILE A 376 -16.11 4.78 -4.19
CA ILE A 376 -14.70 4.36 -4.20
C ILE A 376 -14.58 2.84 -4.00
N GLY A 377 -15.35 2.25 -3.08
CA GLY A 377 -15.39 0.80 -2.88
C GLY A 377 -15.72 0.05 -4.16
N THR A 378 -16.72 0.52 -4.91
CA THR A 378 -17.13 -0.09 -6.19
C THR A 378 -16.01 -0.03 -7.23
N ILE A 379 -15.34 1.11 -7.40
CA ILE A 379 -14.25 1.26 -8.37
C ILE A 379 -13.04 0.40 -7.97
N LEU A 380 -12.70 0.34 -6.67
CA LEU A 380 -11.63 -0.52 -6.16
C LEU A 380 -11.92 -2.00 -6.45
N GLY A 381 -13.12 -2.46 -6.11
CA GLY A 381 -13.52 -3.84 -6.34
C GLY A 381 -13.47 -4.23 -7.82
N TYR A 382 -13.92 -3.32 -8.69
CA TYR A 382 -13.79 -3.50 -10.12
C TYR A 382 -12.31 -3.62 -10.55
N SER A 383 -11.45 -2.72 -10.06
CA SER A 383 -10.01 -2.71 -10.39
C SER A 383 -9.26 -3.95 -9.90
N TYR A 384 -9.51 -4.42 -8.67
CA TYR A 384 -8.86 -5.62 -8.14
C TYR A 384 -9.26 -6.86 -8.91
N ARG A 385 -10.53 -6.95 -9.32
CA ARG A 385 -11.00 -8.06 -10.14
C ARG A 385 -10.43 -8.00 -11.56
N TYR A 386 -10.29 -6.82 -12.15
CA TYR A 386 -9.61 -6.61 -13.43
C TYR A 386 -8.15 -7.10 -13.39
N ILE A 387 -7.39 -6.72 -12.35
CA ILE A 387 -6.00 -7.15 -12.18
C ILE A 387 -5.92 -8.67 -12.02
N ASP A 388 -6.77 -9.26 -11.17
CA ASP A 388 -6.84 -10.71 -10.97
C ASP A 388 -7.10 -11.46 -12.28
N TYR A 389 -8.03 -10.97 -13.09
CA TYR A 389 -8.32 -11.53 -14.41
C TYR A 389 -7.11 -11.46 -15.35
N LYS A 390 -6.43 -10.30 -15.45
CA LYS A 390 -5.24 -10.12 -16.30
C LYS A 390 -4.06 -10.98 -15.84
N ILE A 391 -3.82 -11.11 -14.52
CA ILE A 391 -2.76 -11.97 -13.97
C ILE A 391 -3.02 -13.45 -14.28
N LYS A 392 -4.26 -13.93 -14.09
CA LYS A 392 -4.62 -15.31 -14.43
C LYS A 392 -4.47 -15.58 -15.93
N LYS A 393 -4.91 -14.65 -16.78
CA LYS A 393 -4.71 -14.72 -18.24
C LYS A 393 -3.22 -14.76 -18.62
N ALA A 394 -2.40 -13.90 -18.01
CA ALA A 394 -0.96 -13.86 -18.20
C ALA A 394 -0.27 -15.16 -17.76
N ALA A 395 -0.68 -15.75 -16.63
CA ALA A 395 -0.15 -17.02 -16.15
C ALA A 395 -0.46 -18.19 -17.11
N ASN A 396 -1.66 -18.21 -17.70
CA ASN A 396 -2.06 -19.24 -18.67
C ASN A 396 -1.35 -19.07 -20.02
N ASN A 397 -1.26 -17.83 -20.51
CA ASN A 397 -0.65 -17.54 -21.81
C ASN A 397 0.87 -17.40 -21.76
N LYS A 398 1.47 -17.46 -20.55
CA LYS A 398 2.89 -17.19 -20.27
C LYS A 398 3.38 -15.80 -20.70
N ASP A 399 2.46 -14.86 -20.92
CA ASP A 399 2.79 -13.47 -21.19
C ASP A 399 2.87 -12.69 -19.87
N PHE A 400 4.00 -12.83 -19.19
CA PHE A 400 4.18 -12.28 -17.85
C PHE A 400 4.20 -10.75 -17.83
N ILE A 401 4.48 -10.06 -18.94
CA ILE A 401 4.53 -8.60 -18.94
C ILE A 401 3.16 -8.00 -18.64
N ILE A 402 2.08 -8.66 -19.10
CA ILE A 402 0.69 -8.26 -18.84
C ILE A 402 0.38 -8.32 -17.34
N ALA A 403 0.92 -9.31 -16.62
CA ALA A 403 0.69 -9.44 -15.19
C ALA A 403 1.26 -8.26 -14.39
N PHE A 404 2.41 -7.73 -14.79
CA PHE A 404 3.03 -6.57 -14.15
C PHE A 404 2.45 -5.25 -14.63
N SER A 405 1.93 -5.21 -15.87
CA SER A 405 1.35 -3.99 -16.44
C SER A 405 -0.09 -3.75 -15.96
N ALA A 406 -0.84 -4.79 -15.58
CA ALA A 406 -2.22 -4.63 -15.12
C ALA A 406 -2.36 -3.75 -13.85
N PRO A 407 -1.57 -3.95 -12.77
CA PRO A 407 -1.59 -3.02 -11.64
C PRO A 407 -1.24 -1.57 -12.02
N MET A 408 -0.39 -1.37 -13.02
CA MET A 408 -0.04 -0.01 -13.50
C MET A 408 -1.24 0.71 -14.10
N SER A 409 -2.12 -0.01 -14.80
CA SER A 409 -3.36 0.59 -15.33
C SER A 409 -4.38 0.98 -14.24
N CYS A 410 -4.24 0.44 -13.02
CA CYS A 410 -5.11 0.76 -11.89
C CYS A 410 -4.42 1.63 -10.84
N ILE A 411 -3.21 2.16 -11.11
CA ILE A 411 -2.43 2.85 -10.09
C ILE A 411 -3.14 4.10 -9.57
N PHE A 412 -3.83 4.85 -10.43
CA PHE A 412 -4.61 6.01 -10.02
C PHE A 412 -5.71 5.62 -9.03
N ILE A 413 -6.51 4.60 -9.37
CA ILE A 413 -7.58 4.06 -8.53
C ILE A 413 -7.02 3.59 -7.17
N SER A 414 -5.87 2.91 -7.19
CA SER A 414 -5.27 2.37 -5.97
C SER A 414 -4.85 3.44 -4.94
N ASN A 415 -4.71 4.70 -5.38
CA ASN A 415 -4.37 5.84 -4.51
C ASN A 415 -5.60 6.65 -4.07
N LEU A 416 -6.80 6.40 -4.59
CA LEU A 416 -8.03 7.07 -4.13
C LEU A 416 -8.40 6.80 -2.65
N PRO A 417 -8.15 5.60 -2.09
CA PRO A 417 -8.47 5.32 -0.69
C PRO A 417 -7.51 5.98 0.30
N ILE A 418 -6.26 6.17 -0.12
CA ILE A 418 -5.17 6.70 0.69
C ILE A 418 -4.45 7.75 -0.17
N THR A 419 -4.99 8.97 -0.17
CA THR A 419 -4.56 10.00 -1.11
C THR A 419 -3.13 10.53 -0.93
N PRO A 420 -2.42 10.36 0.21
CA PRO A 420 -0.98 10.66 0.27
C PRO A 420 -0.15 9.88 -0.76
N GLY A 421 -0.66 8.76 -1.25
CA GLY A 421 -0.02 7.97 -2.31
C GLY A 421 0.03 8.68 -3.68
N PHE A 422 -0.76 9.73 -3.93
CA PHE A 422 -0.67 10.52 -5.17
C PHE A 422 0.71 11.16 -5.36
N PHE A 423 1.41 11.48 -4.28
CA PHE A 423 2.81 11.92 -4.36
C PHE A 423 3.67 10.85 -5.04
N ASN A 424 3.51 9.59 -4.67
CA ASN A 424 4.24 8.46 -5.27
C ASN A 424 3.89 8.29 -6.75
N LEU A 425 2.62 8.49 -7.11
CA LEU A 425 2.16 8.44 -8.50
C LEU A 425 2.89 9.47 -9.37
N TYR A 426 2.94 10.74 -8.95
CA TYR A 426 3.58 11.80 -9.74
C TYR A 426 5.09 11.60 -9.88
N PHE A 427 5.77 11.18 -8.82
CA PHE A 427 7.21 10.91 -8.91
C PHE A 427 7.52 9.68 -9.77
N MET A 428 6.69 8.63 -9.70
CA MET A 428 6.81 7.48 -10.61
C MET A 428 6.62 7.92 -12.06
N LEU A 429 5.60 8.73 -12.34
CA LEU A 429 5.34 9.28 -13.68
C LEU A 429 6.53 10.11 -14.18
N LEU A 430 7.08 10.99 -13.33
CA LEU A 430 8.26 11.78 -13.67
C LEU A 430 9.44 10.87 -14.03
N ILE A 431 9.73 9.85 -13.22
CA ILE A 431 10.80 8.87 -13.50
C ILE A 431 10.54 8.17 -14.84
N PHE A 432 9.31 7.72 -15.10
CA PHE A 432 8.99 7.02 -16.35
C PHE A 432 9.12 7.93 -17.58
N LEU A 433 8.69 9.19 -17.48
CA LEU A 433 8.85 10.16 -18.56
C LEU A 433 10.31 10.50 -18.83
N LEU A 434 11.11 10.69 -17.78
CA LEU A 434 12.56 10.92 -17.91
C LEU A 434 13.26 9.73 -18.57
N LEU A 435 12.97 8.51 -18.14
CA LEU A 435 13.53 7.29 -18.73
C LEU A 435 13.10 7.11 -20.19
N PHE A 436 11.86 7.45 -20.51
CA PHE A 436 11.35 7.42 -21.87
C PHE A 436 12.07 8.46 -22.76
N PHE A 437 12.27 9.68 -22.27
CA PHE A 437 12.99 10.73 -22.99
C PHE A 437 14.45 10.35 -23.23
N ILE A 438 15.13 9.83 -22.21
CA ILE A 438 16.52 9.32 -22.34
C ILE A 438 16.58 8.22 -23.40
N LYS A 439 15.62 7.28 -23.38
CA LYS A 439 15.54 6.21 -24.39
C LYS A 439 15.36 6.77 -25.80
N ALA A 440 14.50 7.78 -25.97
CA ALA A 440 14.26 8.43 -27.25
C ALA A 440 15.52 9.17 -27.76
N LEU A 441 16.22 9.89 -26.89
CA LEU A 441 17.49 10.55 -27.22
C LEU A 441 18.55 9.54 -27.67
N LEU A 442 18.76 8.47 -26.89
CA LEU A 442 19.74 7.43 -27.23
C LEU A 442 19.44 6.80 -28.58
N TYR A 443 18.16 6.57 -28.90
CA TYR A 443 17.76 6.05 -30.21
C TYR A 443 18.11 7.02 -31.36
N ILE A 444 17.90 8.33 -31.16
CA ILE A 444 18.27 9.35 -32.16
C ILE A 444 19.78 9.35 -32.40
N PHE A 445 20.59 9.36 -31.34
CA PHE A 445 22.05 9.38 -31.47
C PHE A 445 22.61 8.12 -32.13
N ILE A 446 22.13 6.93 -31.71
CA ILE A 446 22.59 5.66 -32.30
C ILE A 446 22.20 5.56 -33.79
N LYS A 447 21.00 6.01 -34.16
CA LYS A 447 20.57 6.00 -35.57
C LYS A 447 21.39 6.98 -36.42
N LYS A 448 21.78 8.12 -35.86
CA LYS A 448 22.61 9.14 -36.54
C LYS A 448 24.02 8.63 -36.81
N ASP A 449 24.63 7.88 -35.88
CA ASP A 449 25.96 7.29 -36.06
C ASP A 449 26.00 6.17 -37.12
N VAL A 450 24.90 5.43 -37.30
CA VAL A 450 24.79 4.43 -38.38
C VAL A 450 24.63 5.08 -39.75
N SER A 451 23.96 6.24 -39.84
CA SER A 451 23.81 6.99 -41.09
C SER A 451 25.04 7.82 -41.49
N ILE A 452 25.98 8.08 -40.58
CA ILE A 452 27.23 8.80 -40.88
C ILE A 452 28.34 7.81 -41.30
N LYS A 453 28.17 6.51 -41.02
CA LYS A 453 29.10 5.43 -41.38
C LYS A 453 28.69 4.64 -42.64
N ALA A 454 27.58 5.00 -43.27
CA ALA A 454 27.14 4.51 -44.57
C ALA A 454 27.27 5.65 -45.58
#